data_AF-A0A1B5L5G1-F1
#
_entry.id   AF-A0A1B5L5G1-F1
#
_cell.length_a   1.000
_cell.length_b   1.000
_cell.length_c   1.000
_cell.angle_alpha   90.00
_cell.angle_beta   90.00
_cell.angle_gamma   90.00
#
_symmetry.space_group_name_H-M   'P 1'
#
loop_
_entity.id
_entity.type
_entity.pdbx_description
1 polymer ?
#
loop_
_entity_poly.entity_id
_entity_poly.type
_entity_poly.pdbx_seq_one_letter_code
_entity_poly.pdbx_strand_id
1 'polypeptide(L)'
;MSVPDRTVLVLYGSETGNAQDLAEELGRLCQRLHFTTRVDELDSAVLNDLLAHQIVLFVVSTTGQGDMPHNALSFWNKLLRKKLPPACLAGLEYSCVGLGDSTYLK
;
A
#
# COMPACT_ATOMS: atom_id res chain seq x y z
N MET A 1 12.53 16.23 -24.56
CA MET A 1 12.42 14.97 -23.80
C MET A 1 11.39 15.20 -22.71
N SER A 2 10.24 14.53 -22.75
CA SER A 2 9.30 14.56 -21.64
C SER A 2 9.93 13.83 -20.46
N VAL A 3 9.95 14.46 -19.28
CA VAL A 3 10.25 13.75 -18.04
C VAL A 3 9.19 12.65 -17.92
N PRO A 4 9.55 11.36 -17.73
CA PRO A 4 8.55 10.34 -17.48
C PRO A 4 7.70 10.76 -16.27
N ASP A 5 6.38 10.65 -16.38
CA ASP A 5 5.49 11.04 -15.29
C ASP A 5 5.85 10.22 -14.05
N ARG A 6 6.33 10.91 -13.01
CA ARG A 6 6.69 10.30 -11.74
C ARG A 6 5.40 9.96 -11.02
N THR A 7 4.97 8.71 -11.03
CA THR A 7 3.70 8.30 -10.42
C THR A 7 3.93 7.52 -9.13
N VAL A 8 3.12 7.78 -8.11
CA VAL A 8 3.14 7.01 -6.87
C VAL A 8 1.74 6.68 -6.41
N LEU A 9 1.54 5.43 -6.03
CA LEU A 9 0.33 4.95 -5.39
C LEU A 9 0.63 4.67 -3.92
N VAL A 10 -0.09 5.31 -3.02
CA VAL A 10 -0.02 5.05 -1.58
C VAL A 10 -1.26 4.24 -1.20
N LEU A 11 -1.07 2.99 -0.78
CA LEU A 11 -2.13 2.10 -0.35
C LEU A 11 -2.09 1.93 1.15
N TYR A 12 -3.23 2.09 1.82
CA TYR A 12 -3.31 1.92 3.26
C TYR A 12 -4.26 0.81 3.70
N GLY A 13 -3.90 0.17 4.82
CA GLY A 13 -4.80 -0.68 5.60
C GLY A 13 -4.85 -0.12 7.01
N SER A 14 -6.04 0.26 7.49
CA SER A 14 -6.20 0.88 8.81
C SER A 14 -7.51 0.46 9.48
N GLU A 15 -7.44 0.18 10.78
CA GLU A 15 -8.61 -0.15 11.59
C GLU A 15 -9.20 1.10 12.26
N THR A 16 -8.33 1.96 12.81
CA THR A 16 -8.71 3.15 13.59
C THR A 16 -8.23 4.47 12.98
N GLY A 17 -7.68 4.45 11.77
CA GLY A 17 -7.30 5.65 11.00
C GLY A 17 -5.82 6.02 11.05
N ASN A 18 -5.03 5.54 12.02
CA ASN A 18 -3.61 5.93 12.14
C ASN A 18 -2.78 5.68 10.87
N ALA A 19 -3.02 4.55 10.20
CA ALA A 19 -2.30 4.21 8.96
C ALA A 19 -2.83 5.00 7.76
N GLN A 20 -4.12 5.36 7.77
CA GLN A 20 -4.71 6.25 6.78
C GLN A 20 -4.11 7.66 6.89
N ASP A 21 -4.06 8.23 8.09
CA ASP A 21 -3.51 9.57 8.33
C ASP A 21 -2.06 9.66 7.83
N LEU A 22 -1.24 8.64 8.13
CA LEU A 22 0.14 8.56 7.64
C LEU A 22 0.20 8.42 6.12
N ALA A 23 -0.69 7.64 5.51
CA ALA A 23 -0.76 7.50 4.06
C ALA A 23 -1.15 8.82 3.35
N GLU A 24 -2.07 9.58 3.93
CA GLU A 24 -2.44 10.91 3.44
C GLU A 24 -1.30 11.91 3.59
N GLU A 25 -0.52 11.85 4.68
CA GLU A 25 0.66 12.67 4.87
C GLU A 25 1.75 12.34 3.85
N LEU A 26 2.04 11.06 3.63
CA LEU A 26 2.95 10.58 2.59
C LEU A 26 2.47 11.02 1.21
N GLY A 27 1.17 10.94 0.95
CA GLY A 27 0.57 11.39 -0.30
C GLY A 27 0.86 12.87 -0.58
N ARG A 28 0.63 13.72 0.42
CA ARG A 28 0.94 15.15 0.37
C ARG A 28 2.44 15.40 0.20
N LEU A 29 3.31 14.63 0.85
CA LEU A 29 4.76 14.73 0.69
C LEU A 29 5.19 14.41 -0.74
N CYS A 30 4.68 13.31 -1.31
CA CYS A 30 4.97 12.93 -2.69
C CYS A 30 4.51 13.98 -3.70
N GLN A 31 3.34 14.59 -3.50
CA GLN A 31 2.87 15.71 -4.33
C GLN A 31 3.84 16.91 -4.26
N ARG A 32 4.34 17.26 -3.06
CA ARG A 32 5.36 18.32 -2.91
C ARG A 32 6.69 17.97 -3.60
N LEU A 33 6.98 16.70 -3.76
CA LEU A 33 8.15 16.18 -4.48
C LEU A 33 7.89 16.01 -6.00
N HIS A 34 6.77 16.54 -6.51
CA HIS A 34 6.37 16.50 -7.91
C HIS A 34 6.08 15.09 -8.45
N PHE A 35 5.48 14.23 -7.63
CA PHE A 35 4.83 13.01 -8.12
C PHE A 35 3.35 13.24 -8.42
N THR A 36 2.84 12.58 -9.45
CA THR A 36 1.41 12.32 -9.62
C THR A 36 1.02 11.23 -8.63
N THR A 37 0.35 11.65 -7.55
CA THR A 37 0.08 10.79 -6.40
C THR A 37 -1.40 10.39 -6.33
N ARG A 38 -1.63 9.10 -6.07
CA ARG A 38 -2.93 8.55 -5.69
C ARG A 38 -2.83 7.94 -4.29
N VAL A 39 -3.82 8.17 -3.44
CA VAL A 39 -3.91 7.57 -2.09
C VAL A 39 -5.24 6.84 -2.01
N ASP A 40 -5.23 5.58 -1.63
CA ASP A 40 -6.44 4.73 -1.57
C ASP A 40 -6.31 3.64 -0.51
N GLU A 41 -7.44 3.09 -0.07
CA GLU A 41 -7.45 1.90 0.77
C GLU A 41 -7.05 0.64 -0.03
N LEU A 42 -6.45 -0.33 0.65
CA LEU A 42 -5.92 -1.54 0.04
C LEU A 42 -6.97 -2.34 -0.72
N ASP A 43 -8.17 -2.49 -0.15
CA ASP A 43 -9.23 -3.30 -0.76
C ASP A 43 -9.81 -2.71 -2.05
N SER A 44 -9.62 -1.40 -2.28
CA SER A 44 -9.97 -0.73 -3.54
C SER A 44 -8.99 -1.03 -4.68
N ALA A 45 -7.78 -1.52 -4.35
CA ALA A 45 -6.73 -1.75 -5.32
C ALA A 45 -6.90 -3.08 -6.08
N VAL A 46 -6.45 -3.07 -7.34
CA VAL A 46 -6.35 -4.25 -8.19
C VAL A 46 -4.87 -4.53 -8.44
N LEU A 47 -4.43 -5.79 -8.30
CA LEU A 47 -3.00 -6.15 -8.42
C LEU A 47 -2.34 -5.68 -9.72
N ASN A 48 -3.07 -5.70 -10.84
CA ASN A 48 -2.56 -5.23 -12.12
C ASN A 48 -2.37 -3.70 -12.18
N ASP A 49 -3.13 -2.93 -11.39
CA ASP A 49 -3.02 -1.46 -11.33
C ASP A 49 -1.73 -1.02 -10.64
N LEU A 50 -1.17 -1.88 -9.77
CA LEU A 50 0.10 -1.60 -9.10
C LEU A 50 1.24 -1.38 -10.10
N LEU A 51 1.25 -2.13 -11.20
CA LEU A 51 2.27 -2.04 -12.24
C LEU A 51 2.12 -0.81 -13.15
N ALA A 52 1.00 -0.08 -13.05
CA ALA A 52 0.82 1.19 -13.77
C ALA A 52 1.52 2.37 -13.07
N HIS A 53 2.01 2.16 -11.84
CA HIS A 53 2.65 3.18 -11.03
C HIS A 53 4.17 2.92 -10.96
N GLN A 54 4.97 3.99 -10.94
CA GLN A 54 6.42 3.87 -10.83
C GLN A 54 6.82 3.25 -9.48
N ILE A 55 6.16 3.68 -8.40
CA ILE A 55 6.39 3.13 -7.07
C ILE A 55 5.06 3.00 -6.29
N VAL A 56 4.94 1.94 -5.50
CA VAL A 56 3.80 1.73 -4.58
C VAL A 56 4.28 1.77 -3.13
N LEU A 57 3.64 2.60 -2.30
CA LEU A 57 3.90 2.68 -0.87
C LEU A 57 2.75 2.01 -0.12
N PHE A 58 3.04 0.96 0.65
CA PHE A 58 2.06 0.29 1.50
C PHE A 58 2.16 0.81 2.93
N VAL A 59 1.05 1.25 3.52
CA VAL A 59 0.99 1.77 4.90
C VAL A 59 -0.05 0.96 5.66
N VAL A 60 0.39 0.00 6.47
CA VAL A 60 -0.50 -1.03 7.01
C VAL A 60 -0.33 -1.14 8.52
N SER A 61 -1.43 -1.00 9.27
CA SER A 61 -1.44 -1.35 10.69
C SER A 61 -1.68 -2.85 10.90
N THR A 62 -1.23 -3.41 12.02
CA THR A 62 -1.71 -4.73 12.49
C THR A 62 -2.87 -4.56 13.48
N THR A 63 -3.78 -5.54 13.53
CA THR A 63 -4.92 -5.55 14.46
C THR A 63 -4.92 -6.84 15.28
N GLY A 64 -5.53 -6.80 16.48
CA GLY A 64 -5.81 -8.01 17.27
C GLY A 64 -4.59 -8.90 17.49
N GLN A 65 -4.61 -10.11 16.92
CA GLN A 65 -3.55 -11.12 17.08
C GLN A 65 -2.54 -11.10 15.91
N GLY A 66 -2.28 -9.94 15.33
CA GLY A 66 -1.45 -9.79 14.13
C GLY A 66 -2.23 -9.93 12.82
N ASP A 67 -3.54 -9.73 12.88
CA ASP A 67 -4.44 -9.76 11.74
C ASP A 67 -4.30 -8.48 10.89
N MET A 68 -4.75 -8.57 9.63
CA MET A 68 -4.85 -7.42 8.74
C MET A 68 -6.08 -6.56 9.12
N PRO A 69 -6.03 -5.24 8.92
CA PRO A 69 -7.19 -4.36 9.08
C PRO A 69 -8.32 -4.72 8.12
N HIS A 70 -9.56 -4.40 8.49
CA HIS A 70 -10.73 -4.77 7.70
C HIS A 70 -10.65 -4.32 6.23
N ASN A 71 -10.20 -3.09 5.97
CA ASN A 71 -10.07 -2.51 4.62
C ASN A 71 -8.83 -2.96 3.83
N ALA A 72 -8.16 -4.02 4.29
CA ALA A 72 -7.00 -4.62 3.61
C ALA A 72 -7.12 -6.15 3.44
N LEU A 73 -8.15 -6.77 4.02
CA LEU A 73 -8.31 -8.23 4.04
C LEU A 73 -8.55 -8.80 2.64
N SER A 74 -9.36 -8.14 1.80
CA SER A 74 -9.64 -8.63 0.45
C SER A 74 -8.39 -8.61 -0.42
N PHE A 75 -7.62 -7.52 -0.36
CA PHE A 75 -6.35 -7.41 -1.06
C PHE A 75 -5.34 -8.47 -0.58
N TRP A 76 -5.19 -8.63 0.74
CA TRP A 76 -4.30 -9.62 1.34
C TRP A 76 -4.63 -11.05 0.86
N ASN A 77 -5.91 -11.41 0.90
CA ASN A 77 -6.37 -12.71 0.43
C ASN A 77 -6.14 -12.91 -1.08
N LYS A 78 -6.25 -11.86 -1.90
CA LYS A 78 -5.93 -11.92 -3.34
C LYS A 78 -4.44 -12.22 -3.54
N LEU A 79 -3.56 -11.58 -2.78
CA LEU A 79 -2.10 -11.73 -2.87
C LEU A 79 -1.63 -13.14 -2.45
N LEU A 80 -2.33 -13.80 -1.51
CA LEU A 80 -2.01 -15.15 -1.05
C LEU A 80 -2.49 -16.30 -1.95
N ARG A 81 -3.16 -16.00 -3.07
CA ARG A 81 -3.74 -17.05 -3.93
C ARG A 81 -2.65 -17.86 -4.64
N LYS A 82 -2.61 -19.17 -4.41
CA LYS A 82 -1.68 -20.13 -5.07
C LYS A 82 -1.66 -20.10 -6.60
N LYS A 83 -2.75 -19.63 -7.22
CA LYS A 83 -2.88 -19.54 -8.69
C LYS A 83 -2.23 -18.28 -9.28
N LEU A 84 -1.72 -17.37 -8.45
CA LEU A 84 -1.01 -16.19 -8.94
C LEU A 84 0.31 -16.65 -9.60
N PRO A 85 0.60 -16.17 -10.83
CA PRO A 85 1.89 -16.42 -11.47
C PRO A 85 3.03 -15.88 -10.57
N PRO A 86 4.13 -16.62 -10.36
CA PRO A 86 5.22 -16.19 -9.48
C PRO A 86 5.81 -14.82 -9.81
N ALA A 87 5.78 -14.43 -11.09
CA ALA A 87 6.35 -13.17 -11.58
C ALA A 87 5.28 -12.08 -11.85
N CYS A 88 4.04 -12.24 -11.36
CA CYS A 88 2.94 -11.30 -11.65
C CYS A 88 3.20 -9.86 -11.19
N LEU A 89 4.13 -9.63 -10.26
CA LEU A 89 4.55 -8.32 -9.78
C LEU A 89 6.06 -8.07 -9.95
N ALA A 90 6.74 -8.78 -10.85
CA ALA A 90 8.20 -8.76 -10.94
C ALA A 90 8.82 -7.37 -11.28
N GLY A 91 8.04 -6.44 -11.84
CA GLY A 91 8.46 -5.07 -12.13
C GLY A 91 8.00 -4.03 -11.12
N LEU A 92 7.37 -4.45 -10.00
CA LEU A 92 6.84 -3.53 -9.02
C LEU A 92 7.95 -2.99 -8.11
N GLU A 93 8.22 -1.69 -8.16
CA GLU A 93 8.97 -1.01 -7.11
C GLU A 93 8.01 -0.68 -5.96
N TYR A 94 8.35 -1.07 -4.74
CA TYR A 94 7.50 -0.81 -3.58
C TYR A 94 8.29 -0.58 -2.30
N SER A 95 7.61 0.02 -1.32
CA SER A 95 8.07 0.07 0.07
C SER A 95 6.89 -0.14 1.00
N CYS A 96 7.17 -0.57 2.24
CA CYS A 96 6.14 -0.84 3.24
C CYS A 96 6.47 -0.10 4.55
N VAL A 97 5.44 0.51 5.14
CA VAL A 97 5.46 1.10 6.47
C VAL A 97 4.44 0.36 7.32
N GLY A 98 4.93 -0.40 8.30
CA GLY A 98 4.09 -1.12 9.27
C GLY A 98 3.84 -0.27 10.50
N LEU A 99 2.57 -0.13 10.91
CA LEU A 99 2.20 0.45 12.19
C LEU A 99 1.79 -0.67 13.14
N GLY A 100 2.41 -0.71 14.31
CA GLY A 100 2.09 -1.71 15.33
C GLY A 100 2.43 -1.20 16.70
N ASP A 101 2.19 -2.04 17.70
CA ASP A 101 2.51 -1.73 19.08
C ASP A 101 3.39 -2.85 19.66
N SER A 102 4.54 -2.44 20.20
CA SER A 102 5.53 -3.33 20.79
C SER A 102 5.05 -4.04 22.07
N THR A 103 3.91 -3.63 22.65
CA THR A 103 3.31 -4.31 23.80
C THR A 103 2.58 -5.60 23.42
N TYR A 104 2.28 -5.84 22.15
CA TYR A 104 1.68 -7.09 21.70
C TYR A 104 2.69 -8.25 21.80
N LEU A 105 2.17 -9.43 22.14
CA LEU A 105 2.97 -10.66 22.19
C LEU A 105 3.59 -10.93 20.80
N LYS A 106 4.85 -11.36 20.82
CA LYS A 106 5.63 -11.72 19.62
C LYS A 106 5.65 -13.22 19.44
#